data_AF-A0A0J1LEQ8-F1
#
_entry.id   AF-A0A0J1LEQ8-F1
#
_cell.length_a   1.000
_cell.length_b   1.000
_cell.length_c   1.000
_cell.angle_alpha   90.00
_cell.angle_beta   90.00
_cell.angle_gamma   90.00
#
_symmetry.space_group_name_H-M   'P 1'
#
loop_
_entity.id
_entity.type
_entity.pdbx_description
1 polymer ?
#
loop_
_entity_poly.entity_id
_entity_poly.type
_entity_poly.pdbx_seq_one_letter_code
_entity_poly.pdbx_strand_id
1 'polypeptide(L)'
;MKRENDGQKWKYVDSDKEAVDLFIMNATKKQDIVVTQDIGLASTLLLKQVTVLSPRGVIYEEETINTALDMRYLSAKARRKGVYGKGPKPFTEEDRQKFRRNFIRILSKNEGDSTGHVE
;
A
#
# COMPACT_ATOMS: atom_id res chain seq x y z
N MET A 1 -22.28 7.92 19.77
CA MET A 1 -22.10 8.65 18.50
C MET A 1 -21.68 7.65 17.43
N LYS A 2 -22.63 7.04 16.72
CA LYS A 2 -22.34 6.17 15.57
C LYS A 2 -21.91 7.09 14.43
N ARG A 3 -20.66 7.00 13.98
CA ARG A 3 -20.27 7.64 12.71
C ARG A 3 -20.90 6.79 11.61
N GLU A 4 -21.80 7.37 10.85
CA GLU A 4 -22.30 6.74 9.62
C GLU A 4 -21.11 6.59 8.66
N ASN A 5 -20.82 5.35 8.28
CA ASN A 5 -19.72 4.96 7.38
C ASN A 5 -20.10 5.19 5.91
N ASP A 6 -20.75 6.31 5.58
CA ASP A 6 -21.21 6.58 4.21
C ASP A 6 -19.99 6.67 3.28
N GLY A 7 -19.85 5.64 2.44
CA GLY A 7 -18.75 5.48 1.47
C GLY A 7 -17.76 4.36 1.77
N GLN A 8 -17.74 3.76 2.97
CA GLN A 8 -16.82 2.66 3.28
C GLN A 8 -17.44 1.30 2.94
N LYS A 9 -16.80 0.54 2.06
CA LYS A 9 -17.20 -0.84 1.73
C LYS A 9 -16.23 -1.83 2.38
N TRP A 10 -16.70 -2.52 3.41
CA TRP A 10 -15.96 -3.61 4.04
C TRP A 10 -16.10 -4.90 3.21
N LYS A 11 -15.00 -5.63 3.07
CA LYS A 11 -14.95 -6.91 2.36
C LYS A 11 -14.29 -7.95 3.25
N TYR A 12 -15.00 -9.05 3.47
CA TYR A 12 -14.51 -10.23 4.17
C TYR A 12 -14.11 -11.25 3.11
N VAL A 13 -12.99 -11.92 3.34
CA VAL A 13 -12.45 -12.97 2.48
C VAL A 13 -12.20 -14.21 3.33
N ASP A 14 -11.95 -15.34 2.67
CA ASP A 14 -11.67 -16.60 3.36
C ASP A 14 -10.43 -16.51 4.25
N SER A 15 -10.32 -17.41 5.23
CA SER A 15 -9.20 -17.45 6.17
C SER A 15 -7.90 -18.00 5.59
N ASP A 16 -7.90 -18.37 4.31
CA ASP A 16 -6.75 -18.94 3.64
C ASP A 16 -5.59 -17.94 3.57
N LYS A 17 -4.38 -18.51 3.60
CA LYS A 17 -3.16 -17.72 3.42
C LYS A 17 -3.24 -16.99 2.07
N GLU A 18 -2.95 -15.69 2.08
CA GLU A 18 -2.98 -14.80 0.90
C GLU A 18 -4.37 -14.46 0.33
N ALA A 19 -5.49 -14.89 0.96
CA ALA A 19 -6.84 -14.57 0.47
C ALA A 19 -7.09 -13.06 0.30
N VAL A 20 -6.57 -12.25 1.23
CA VAL A 20 -6.65 -10.77 1.18
C VAL A 20 -5.85 -10.22 0.00
N ASP A 21 -4.63 -10.72 -0.20
CA ASP A 21 -3.75 -10.27 -1.28
C ASP A 21 -4.36 -10.58 -2.64
N LEU A 22 -4.87 -11.81 -2.82
CA LEU A 22 -5.58 -12.23 -4.04
C LEU A 22 -6.81 -11.37 -4.31
N PHE A 23 -7.62 -11.10 -3.28
CA PHE A 23 -8.79 -10.23 -3.42
C PHE A 23 -8.40 -8.82 -3.87
N ILE A 24 -7.41 -8.20 -3.21
CA ILE A 24 -6.95 -6.85 -3.55
C ILE A 24 -6.37 -6.83 -4.98
N MET A 25 -5.53 -7.81 -5.33
CA MET A 25 -4.99 -7.93 -6.68
C MET A 25 -6.10 -8.08 -7.73
N ASN A 26 -7.17 -8.81 -7.46
CA ASN A 26 -8.27 -8.99 -8.42
C ASN A 26 -9.20 -7.76 -8.51
N ALA A 27 -9.43 -7.09 -7.38
CA ALA A 27 -10.35 -5.95 -7.31
C ALA A 27 -9.75 -4.65 -7.85
N THR A 28 -8.42 -4.54 -7.86
CA THR A 28 -7.69 -3.33 -8.29
C THR A 28 -7.50 -3.26 -9.80
N LYS A 29 -7.56 -2.04 -10.32
CA LYS A 29 -7.32 -1.68 -11.72
C LYS A 29 -6.19 -0.66 -11.82
N LYS A 30 -5.66 -0.50 -13.04
CA LYS A 30 -4.69 0.57 -13.35
C LYS A 30 -5.20 1.92 -12.82
N GLN A 31 -4.30 2.74 -12.29
CA GLN A 31 -4.57 4.05 -11.66
C GLN A 31 -5.32 4.02 -10.31
N ASP A 32 -5.75 2.85 -9.82
CA ASP A 32 -6.20 2.76 -8.42
C ASP A 32 -5.07 3.12 -7.45
N ILE A 33 -5.45 3.49 -6.23
CA ILE A 33 -4.54 3.79 -5.14
C ILE A 33 -4.75 2.74 -4.05
N VAL A 34 -3.69 2.06 -3.65
CA VAL A 34 -3.71 1.08 -2.55
C VAL A 34 -2.83 1.54 -1.42
N VAL A 35 -3.37 1.49 -0.20
CA VAL A 35 -2.59 1.73 1.03
C VAL A 35 -2.24 0.39 1.68
N THR A 36 -0.96 0.02 1.71
CA THR A 36 -0.49 -1.22 2.34
C THR A 36 0.94 -1.11 2.88
N GLN A 37 1.25 -1.86 3.93
CA GLN A 37 2.62 -2.02 4.43
C GLN A 37 3.28 -3.33 3.94
N ASP A 38 2.53 -4.19 3.25
CA ASP A 38 3.07 -5.44 2.72
C ASP A 38 3.84 -5.19 1.41
N ILE A 39 5.16 -5.37 1.46
CA ILE A 39 6.06 -5.15 0.32
C ILE A 39 5.78 -6.13 -0.83
N GLY A 40 5.33 -7.35 -0.52
CA GLY A 40 4.99 -8.37 -1.50
C GLY A 40 3.74 -7.97 -2.28
N LEU A 41 2.67 -7.60 -1.57
CA LEU A 41 1.47 -7.06 -2.21
C LEU A 41 1.77 -5.77 -2.99
N ALA A 42 2.58 -4.87 -2.44
CA ALA A 42 3.01 -3.67 -3.16
C ALA A 42 3.71 -4.02 -4.48
N SER A 43 4.62 -5.00 -4.47
CA SER A 43 5.33 -5.42 -5.68
C SER A 43 4.42 -5.96 -6.79
N THR A 44 3.39 -6.73 -6.43
CA THR A 44 2.46 -7.28 -7.43
C THR A 44 1.52 -6.20 -7.99
N LEU A 45 1.11 -5.24 -7.17
CA LEU A 45 0.26 -4.13 -7.58
C LEU A 45 0.98 -3.12 -8.47
N LEU A 46 2.27 -2.86 -8.24
CA LEU A 46 3.05 -1.98 -9.11
C LEU A 46 3.05 -2.47 -10.56
N LEU A 47 3.20 -3.77 -10.80
CA LEU A 47 3.10 -4.38 -12.13
C LEU A 47 1.75 -4.14 -12.83
N LYS A 48 0.70 -3.86 -12.05
CA LYS A 48 -0.64 -3.50 -12.55
C LYS A 48 -0.82 -2.00 -12.79
N GLN A 49 0.23 -1.20 -12.66
CA GLN A 49 0.19 0.26 -12.73
C GLN A 49 -0.77 0.87 -11.69
N VAL A 50 -0.81 0.24 -10.50
CA VAL A 50 -1.52 0.75 -9.31
C VAL A 50 -0.56 1.61 -8.51
N THR A 51 -1.03 2.75 -8.01
CA THR A 51 -0.22 3.57 -7.09
C THR A 51 -0.27 2.96 -5.70
N VAL A 52 0.88 2.61 -5.12
CA VAL A 52 0.93 1.99 -3.80
C VAL A 52 1.61 2.90 -2.78
N LEU A 53 0.93 3.15 -1.67
CA LEU A 53 1.38 4.01 -0.57
C LEU A 53 1.40 3.22 0.75
N SER A 54 2.45 3.36 1.55
CA SER A 54 2.44 2.82 2.91
C SER A 54 1.72 3.75 3.89
N PRO A 55 1.20 3.24 5.01
CA PRO A 55 0.65 4.07 6.09
C PRO A 55 1.64 5.11 6.66
N ARG A 56 2.95 4.96 6.43
CA ARG A 56 4.01 5.92 6.82
C ARG A 56 4.32 6.95 5.74
N GLY A 57 3.53 6.98 4.67
CA GLY A 57 3.71 7.92 3.58
C GLY A 57 4.87 7.60 2.64
N VAL A 58 5.45 6.39 2.69
CA VAL A 58 6.38 5.93 1.65
C VAL A 58 5.58 5.50 0.43
N ILE A 59 5.85 6.12 -0.73
CA ILE A 59 5.33 5.67 -2.02
C ILE A 59 6.25 4.54 -2.50
N TYR A 60 5.68 3.42 -2.92
CA TYR A 60 6.45 2.35 -3.52
C TYR A 60 6.64 2.62 -5.02
N GLU A 61 7.83 2.30 -5.52
CA GLU A 61 8.26 2.55 -6.90
C GLU A 61 8.92 1.28 -7.45
N GLU A 62 8.75 0.99 -8.74
CA GLU A 62 9.29 -0.23 -9.37
C GLU A 62 10.82 -0.29 -9.29
N GLU A 63 11.47 0.87 -9.34
CA GLU A 63 12.92 1.03 -9.28
C GLU A 63 13.49 0.60 -7.92
N THR A 64 12.71 0.73 -6.85
CA THR A 64 13.17 0.49 -5.47
C THR A 64 12.54 -0.76 -4.84
N ILE A 65 11.47 -1.31 -5.43
CA ILE A 65 10.73 -2.42 -4.84
C ILE A 65 11.53 -3.71 -4.74
N ASN A 66 12.41 -3.98 -5.71
CA ASN A 66 13.28 -5.17 -5.68
C ASN A 66 14.23 -5.14 -4.47
N THR A 67 14.86 -4.00 -4.22
CA THR A 67 15.68 -3.79 -3.02
C THR A 67 14.87 -3.96 -1.74
N ALA A 68 13.62 -3.48 -1.70
CA ALA A 68 12.75 -3.66 -0.55
C ALA A 68 12.38 -5.14 -0.32
N LEU A 69 12.15 -5.91 -1.38
CA LEU A 69 11.90 -7.35 -1.34
C LEU A 69 13.14 -8.11 -0.83
N ASP A 70 14.34 -7.74 -1.29
CA ASP A 70 15.60 -8.33 -0.82
C ASP A 70 15.80 -8.09 0.67
N MET A 71 15.59 -6.87 1.14
CA MET A 71 15.67 -6.55 2.56
C MET A 71 14.64 -7.32 3.40
N ARG A 72 13.42 -7.49 2.89
CA ARG A 72 12.39 -8.35 3.52
C ARG A 72 12.85 -9.80 3.57
N TYR A 73 13.44 -10.33 2.49
CA TYR A 73 13.96 -11.69 2.45
C TYR A 73 15.10 -11.90 3.44
N LEU A 74 16.08 -11.00 3.50
CA LEU A 74 17.18 -11.04 4.45
C LEU A 74 16.67 -10.99 5.90
N SER A 75 15.70 -10.11 6.18
CA SER A 75 15.05 -10.03 7.49
C SER A 75 14.32 -11.32 7.87
N ALA A 76 13.64 -11.95 6.91
CA ALA A 76 12.99 -13.24 7.12
C ALA A 76 14.01 -14.35 7.37
N LYS A 77 15.12 -14.37 6.63
CA LYS A 77 16.23 -15.32 6.81
C LYS A 77 16.88 -15.17 8.18
N ALA A 78 17.07 -13.94 8.66
CA ALA A 78 17.59 -13.65 10.00
C ALA A 78 16.67 -14.19 11.10
N ARG A 79 15.34 -13.98 10.98
CA ARG A 79 14.35 -14.52 11.92
C ARG A 79 14.37 -16.04 12.00
N ARG A 80 14.52 -16.74 10.87
CA ARG A 80 14.67 -18.21 10.84
C ARG A 80 15.92 -18.71 11.57
N LYS A 81 16.95 -17.87 11.68
CA LYS A 81 18.17 -18.13 12.45
C LYS A 81 18.06 -17.67 13.92
N GLY A 82 16.87 -17.30 14.38
CA GLY A 82 16.64 -16.82 15.75
C GLY A 82 17.04 -15.37 16.01
N VAL A 83 17.42 -14.61 14.96
CA VAL A 83 17.73 -13.18 15.09
C VAL A 83 16.47 -12.37 14.82
N TYR A 84 15.90 -11.80 15.88
CA TYR A 84 14.72 -10.95 15.80
C TYR A 84 15.11 -9.47 15.95
N GLY A 85 14.73 -8.66 14.97
CA GLY A 85 14.79 -7.21 15.10
C GLY A 85 13.72 -6.69 16.06
N LYS A 86 13.85 -5.43 16.49
CA LYS A 86 12.73 -4.72 17.12
C LYS A 86 11.58 -4.61 16.12
N GLY A 87 10.35 -4.76 16.59
CA GLY A 87 9.15 -4.58 15.76
C GLY A 87 9.08 -3.18 15.13
N PRO A 88 8.07 -2.92 14.28
CA PRO A 88 7.88 -1.60 13.69
C PRO A 88 7.86 -0.53 14.79
N LYS A 89 8.63 0.54 14.59
CA LYS A 89 8.61 1.68 15.53
C LYS A 89 7.19 2.26 15.61
N PRO A 90 6.80 2.93 16.71
CA PRO A 90 5.55 3.69 16.73
C PRO A 90 5.46 4.69 15.57
N PHE A 91 4.24 5.06 15.16
CA PHE A 91 4.05 6.14 14.18
C PHE A 91 4.47 7.48 14.78
N THR A 92 5.29 8.21 14.05
CA THR A 92 5.66 9.58 14.42
C THR A 92 4.68 10.59 13.84
N GLU A 93 4.73 11.83 14.32
CA GLU A 93 3.99 12.92 13.68
C GLU A 93 4.49 13.16 12.24
N GLU A 94 5.80 13.02 12.03
CA GLU A 94 6.41 13.12 10.70
C GLU A 94 5.84 12.08 9.74
N ASP A 95 5.64 10.83 10.17
CA ASP A 95 5.02 9.77 9.35
C ASP A 95 3.61 10.19 8.89
N ARG A 96 2.80 10.76 9.79
CA ARG A 96 1.42 11.21 9.48
C ARG A 96 1.44 12.36 8.49
N GLN A 97 2.33 13.34 8.70
CA GLN A 97 2.46 14.48 7.82
C GLN A 97 2.97 14.05 6.44
N LYS A 98 3.93 13.13 6.38
CA LYS A 98 4.43 12.55 5.13
C LYS A 98 3.32 11.79 4.39
N PHE A 99 2.56 10.96 5.09
CA PHE A 99 1.40 10.26 4.52
C PHE A 99 0.40 11.25 3.92
N ARG A 100 -0.04 12.23 4.71
CA ARG A 100 -1.02 13.24 4.27
C ARG A 100 -0.53 13.99 3.03
N ARG A 101 0.72 14.49 3.04
CA ARG A 101 1.28 15.23 1.90
C ARG A 101 1.30 14.38 0.63
N ASN A 102 1.80 13.14 0.73
CA ASN A 102 1.92 12.26 -0.43
C ASN A 102 0.56 11.78 -0.93
N PHE A 103 -0.36 11.47 -0.02
CA PHE A 103 -1.72 11.06 -0.39
C PHE A 103 -2.47 12.19 -1.10
N ILE A 104 -2.41 13.43 -0.58
CA ILE A 104 -2.99 14.61 -1.26
C ILE A 104 -2.39 14.78 -2.66
N ARG A 105 -1.06 14.70 -2.79
CA ARG A 105 -0.38 14.81 -4.09
C ARG A 105 -0.87 13.76 -5.10
N ILE A 106 -1.07 12.53 -4.66
CA ILE A 106 -1.58 11.45 -5.52
C ILE A 106 -3.02 11.77 -5.96
N LEU A 107 -3.89 12.16 -5.03
CA LEU A 107 -5.28 12.49 -5.33
C LEU A 107 -5.40 13.67 -6.30
N SER A 108 -4.66 14.76 -6.06
CA SER A 108 -4.69 15.94 -6.94
C SER A 108 -4.20 15.64 -8.36
N LYS A 109 -3.25 14.71 -8.52
CA LYS A 109 -2.81 14.27 -9.86
C LYS A 109 -3.93 13.54 -10.61
N ASN A 110 -4.69 12.69 -9.89
CA ASN A 110 -5.80 11.93 -10.47
C ASN A 110 -7.02 12.81 -10.79
N GLU A 111 -7.28 13.86 -10.00
CA GLU A 111 -8.35 14.83 -10.29
C GLU A 111 -8.07 15.62 -11.58
N GLY A 112 -6.81 15.98 -11.84
CA GLY A 112 -6.42 16.71 -13.06
C GLY A 112 -6.56 15.91 -14.37
N ASP A 113 -6.47 14.59 -14.31
CA ASP A 113 -6.65 13.68 -15.46
C ASP A 113 -8.14 13.50 -15.85
N SER A 114 -9.08 13.95 -15.01
CA SER A 114 -10.53 13.75 -15.21
C SER A 114 -11.20 14.82 -16.09
N THR A 115 -10.44 15.77 -16.66
CA THR A 115 -10.95 16.89 -17.48
C THR A 115 -10.76 16.74 -18.99
N GLY A 116 -10.36 15.57 -19.48
CA GLY A 116 -10.26 15.28 -20.92
C GLY A 116 -11.43 14.42 -21.40
N HIS A 117 -12.19 14.93 -22.39
CA HIS A 117 -13.31 14.31 -23.13
C HIS A 117 -14.70 14.78 -22.68
N VAL A 118 -15.00 16.02 -23.06
CA VAL A 118 -16.33 16.39 -23.52
C VAL A 118 -16.11 16.91 -24.95
N GLU A 119 -16.45 16.09 -25.95
CA GLU A 119 -16.83 16.57 -27.28
C GLU A 119 -18.30 17.00 -27.23
#